data_AF-A0A135LQS9-F1
#
_entry.id   AF-A0A135LQS9-F1
#
_cell.length_a   1.000
_cell.length_b   1.000
_cell.length_c   1.000
_cell.angle_alpha   90.00
_cell.angle_beta   90.00
_cell.angle_gamma   90.00
#
_symmetry.space_group_name_H-M   'P 1'
#
loop_
_entity.id
_entity.type
_entity.pdbx_description
1 polymer ?
#
loop_
_entity_poly.entity_id
_entity_poly.type
_entity_poly.pdbx_seq_one_letter_code
_entity_poly.pdbx_strand_id
1 'polypeptide(L)'
;MAEPIGIASGLVALATFAFQSSSALFDVVQSYRSHPKRVRDLTEELEGLTGVLGALAETLNANTDTELASLEYPLLRCANACKDFEEELKKCSTRSLAGKTSFRDWAKLNYMGEDIDGFRRMLAGYKSTIIIALTDANLRQSSNTVDGLESYKEMIETTTNDLETHLESIDEKLENIIAKNTRSTNTDAGEIQLMEEERLSTQKCLEICAQLSSHIDQIQKLRKARDSSTDSSSSSNVPERVTNEGLQECKNSLMNTAAKLEDHLKILMDRIVTKTKTSTASQEDIAELLRLQEEWETTRQCMHICSNAGAHLNENPSTIDNYATGDAIQFMVSTNEKIIHGRNRGLGWRTRQVGGHLSDASLQQLSRDMTRVNFANTDHRGSPSAGHSMQDEGLQDQPSSEFKDRYGRGFKLTTERSSPNVWSTAPPLYE
;
A
#
# COMPACT_ATOMS: atom_id res chain seq x y z
N MET A 1 34.25 3.56 15.13
CA MET A 1 33.38 3.67 13.97
C MET A 1 32.35 2.58 14.13
N ALA A 2 31.14 2.93 14.56
CA ALA A 2 30.05 1.98 14.78
C ALA A 2 29.19 1.96 13.52
N GLU A 3 29.08 0.78 12.91
CA GLU A 3 28.23 0.55 11.74
C GLU A 3 26.74 0.66 12.09
N PRO A 4 25.87 0.99 11.11
CA PRO A 4 24.43 1.15 11.32
C PRO A 4 23.71 -0.21 11.34
N ILE A 5 24.04 -1.08 12.30
CA ILE A 5 23.42 -2.43 12.44
C ILE A 5 22.05 -2.36 13.16
N GLY A 6 21.62 -1.19 13.64
CA GLY A 6 20.62 -1.11 14.72
C GLY A 6 19.15 -1.43 14.40
N ILE A 7 18.67 -1.26 13.17
CA ILE A 7 17.21 -1.25 12.89
C ILE A 7 16.80 -2.38 11.92
N ALA A 8 17.49 -2.52 10.79
CA ALA A 8 17.22 -3.58 9.83
C ALA A 8 17.47 -4.99 10.43
N SER A 9 18.53 -5.14 11.24
CA SER A 9 18.79 -6.41 11.95
C SER A 9 17.71 -6.73 13.00
N GLY A 10 17.05 -5.71 13.56
CA GLY A 10 15.95 -5.90 14.52
C GLY A 10 14.69 -6.38 13.82
N LEU A 11 14.32 -5.76 12.70
CA LEU A 11 13.10 -6.12 11.98
C LEU A 11 13.17 -7.52 11.34
N VAL A 12 14.32 -7.89 10.76
CA VAL A 12 14.56 -9.27 10.27
C VAL A 12 14.43 -10.29 11.39
N ALA A 13 14.98 -9.98 12.57
CA ALA A 13 14.86 -10.86 13.74
C ALA A 13 13.41 -11.01 14.20
N LEU A 14 12.63 -9.93 14.19
CA LEU A 14 11.20 -9.97 14.54
C LEU A 14 10.36 -10.73 13.51
N ALA A 15 10.60 -10.53 12.21
CA ALA A 15 9.93 -11.28 11.15
C ALA A 15 10.25 -12.79 11.26
N THR A 16 11.52 -13.13 11.53
CA THR A 16 11.95 -14.50 11.78
C THR A 16 11.30 -15.09 13.03
N PHE A 17 11.22 -14.32 14.11
CA PHE A 17 10.58 -14.75 15.36
C PHE A 17 9.08 -15.01 15.17
N ALA A 18 8.37 -14.14 14.46
CA ALA A 18 6.96 -14.32 14.11
C ALA A 18 6.75 -15.54 13.20
N PHE A 19 7.61 -15.72 12.20
CA PHE A 19 7.58 -16.89 11.31
C PHE A 19 7.76 -18.20 12.09
N GLN A 20 8.75 -18.27 12.98
CA GLN A 20 9.01 -19.45 13.80
C GLN A 20 7.87 -19.73 14.78
N SER A 21 7.33 -18.70 15.42
CA SER A 21 6.24 -18.85 16.40
C SER A 21 4.93 -19.29 15.74
N SER A 22 4.59 -18.71 14.58
CA SER A 22 3.41 -19.14 13.80
C SER A 22 3.55 -20.56 13.26
N SER A 23 4.75 -20.94 12.78
CA SER A 23 5.03 -22.30 12.30
C SER A 23 4.95 -23.33 13.44
N ALA A 24 5.51 -23.01 14.61
CA ALA A 24 5.43 -23.89 15.78
C ALA A 24 3.98 -24.12 16.22
N LEU A 25 3.17 -23.06 16.24
CA LEU A 25 1.74 -23.19 16.53
C LEU A 25 1.00 -24.02 15.47
N PHE A 26 1.30 -23.80 14.19
CA PHE A 26 0.74 -24.60 13.09
C PHE A 26 1.04 -26.09 13.26
N ASP A 27 2.30 -26.45 13.51
CA ASP A 27 2.73 -27.84 13.73
C ASP A 27 2.02 -28.47 14.92
N VAL A 28 1.88 -27.73 16.02
CA VAL A 28 1.16 -28.17 17.21
C VAL A 28 -0.30 -28.44 16.89
N VAL A 29 -1.00 -27.51 16.23
CA VAL A 29 -2.41 -27.68 15.83
C VAL A 29 -2.57 -28.87 14.87
N GLN A 30 -1.66 -29.03 13.91
CA GLN A 30 -1.70 -30.11 12.92
C GLN A 30 -1.45 -31.49 13.55
N SER A 31 -0.69 -31.57 14.65
CA SER A 31 -0.39 -32.83 15.34
C SER A 31 -1.62 -33.56 15.91
N TYR A 32 -2.74 -32.86 16.10
CA TYR A 32 -4.00 -33.44 16.57
C TYR A 32 -4.77 -34.14 15.44
N ARG A 33 -5.43 -35.26 15.72
CA ARG A 33 -6.14 -36.03 14.66
C ARG A 33 -7.52 -35.48 14.26
N SER A 34 -8.12 -34.62 15.07
CA SER A 34 -9.51 -34.17 14.89
C SER A 34 -9.60 -32.66 14.96
N HIS A 35 -9.90 -32.05 13.83
CA HIS A 35 -10.08 -30.60 13.70
C HIS A 35 -11.54 -30.29 13.39
N PRO A 36 -12.31 -29.73 14.35
CA PRO A 36 -13.60 -29.12 14.04
C PRO A 36 -13.41 -27.96 13.05
N LYS A 37 -14.47 -27.51 12.39
CA LYS A 37 -14.39 -26.48 11.33
C LYS A 37 -13.54 -25.28 11.74
N ARG A 38 -13.86 -24.66 12.89
CA ARG A 38 -13.10 -23.51 13.44
C ARG A 38 -11.59 -23.72 13.54
N VAL A 39 -11.14 -24.95 13.81
CA VAL A 39 -9.71 -25.29 13.92
C VAL A 39 -9.08 -25.48 12.54
N ARG A 40 -9.83 -26.02 11.57
CA ARG A 40 -9.37 -26.05 10.17
C ARG A 40 -9.23 -24.64 9.61
N ASP A 41 -10.23 -23.80 9.85
CA ASP A 41 -10.19 -22.40 9.43
C ASP A 41 -9.02 -21.65 10.11
N LEU A 42 -8.71 -21.93 11.39
CA LEU A 42 -7.49 -21.42 12.05
C LEU A 42 -6.21 -21.95 11.38
N THR A 43 -6.19 -23.22 10.97
CA THR A 43 -5.02 -23.84 10.33
C THR A 43 -4.74 -23.20 8.97
N GLU A 44 -5.78 -22.94 8.17
CA GLU A 44 -5.69 -22.22 6.90
C GLU A 44 -5.16 -20.79 7.10
N GLU A 45 -5.62 -20.10 8.14
CA GLU A 45 -5.13 -18.77 8.49
C GLU A 45 -3.67 -18.76 8.95
N LEU A 46 -3.27 -19.75 9.75
CA LEU A 46 -1.87 -19.93 10.17
C LEU A 46 -0.96 -20.22 8.97
N GLU A 47 -1.37 -21.09 8.05
CA GLU A 47 -0.61 -21.38 6.83
C GLU A 47 -0.41 -20.13 5.98
N GLY A 48 -1.48 -19.35 5.78
CA GLY A 48 -1.41 -18.06 5.08
C GLY A 48 -0.50 -17.05 5.78
N LEU A 49 -0.59 -16.94 7.11
CA LEU A 49 0.27 -16.06 7.91
C LEU A 49 1.74 -16.46 7.82
N THR A 50 2.05 -17.75 7.97
CA THR A 50 3.42 -18.29 7.84
C THR A 50 3.98 -18.03 6.44
N GLY A 51 3.17 -18.18 5.38
CA GLY A 51 3.58 -17.84 4.02
C GLY A 51 3.96 -16.37 3.86
N VAL A 52 3.13 -15.44 4.36
CA VAL A 52 3.40 -13.99 4.31
C VAL A 52 4.63 -13.62 5.12
N LEU A 53 4.79 -14.18 6.32
CA LEU A 53 5.95 -13.93 7.19
C LEU A 53 7.25 -14.47 6.59
N GLY A 54 7.20 -15.61 5.90
CA GLY A 54 8.34 -16.15 5.16
C GLY A 54 8.77 -15.21 4.03
N ALA A 55 7.81 -14.77 3.20
CA ALA A 55 8.07 -13.81 2.12
C ALA A 55 8.61 -12.47 2.64
N LEU A 56 8.08 -11.98 3.78
CA LEU A 56 8.59 -10.78 4.45
C LEU A 56 10.05 -10.96 4.89
N ALA A 57 10.38 -12.07 5.55
CA ALA A 57 11.73 -12.34 6.02
C ALA A 57 12.73 -12.44 4.84
N GLU A 58 12.35 -13.09 3.74
CA GLU A 58 13.17 -13.12 2.52
C GLU A 58 13.37 -11.72 1.92
N THR A 59 12.31 -10.93 1.83
CA THR A 59 12.36 -9.56 1.30
C THR A 59 13.27 -8.66 2.12
N LEU A 60 13.20 -8.74 3.46
CA LEU A 60 14.04 -7.96 4.37
C LEU A 60 15.51 -8.42 4.36
N ASN A 61 15.78 -9.70 4.03
CA ASN A 61 17.15 -10.18 3.85
C ASN A 61 17.75 -9.75 2.49
N ALA A 62 16.91 -9.57 1.46
CA ALA A 62 17.33 -9.16 0.13
C ALA A 62 17.50 -7.63 0.00
N ASN A 63 16.68 -6.85 0.70
CA ASN A 63 16.64 -5.39 0.63
C ASN A 63 16.96 -4.76 1.98
N THR A 64 17.91 -3.83 2.03
CA THR A 64 18.31 -3.13 3.27
C THR A 64 17.44 -1.93 3.63
N ASP A 65 16.37 -1.67 2.89
CA ASP A 65 15.60 -0.44 3.05
C ASP A 65 14.67 -0.43 4.27
N THR A 66 14.68 0.70 4.96
CA THR A 66 14.01 0.97 6.24
C THR A 66 12.49 1.19 6.13
N GLU A 67 11.88 0.88 4.98
CA GLU A 67 10.48 1.23 4.68
C GLU A 67 9.45 0.42 5.48
N LEU A 68 9.87 -0.64 6.18
CA LEU A 68 9.01 -1.56 6.92
C LEU A 68 9.15 -1.43 8.45
N ALA A 69 9.84 -0.41 8.95
CA ALA A 69 10.05 -0.21 10.39
C ALA A 69 8.74 -0.10 11.19
N SER A 70 7.64 0.34 10.56
CA SER A 70 6.31 0.40 11.18
C SER A 70 5.77 -0.96 11.61
N LEU A 71 6.27 -2.07 11.04
CA LEU A 71 5.87 -3.44 11.36
C LEU A 71 6.49 -3.99 12.66
N GLU A 72 7.37 -3.26 13.34
CA GLU A 72 8.05 -3.72 14.56
C GLU A 72 7.06 -4.25 15.61
N TYR A 73 6.07 -3.44 15.99
CA TYR A 73 5.03 -3.81 16.95
C TYR A 73 4.12 -4.94 16.44
N PRO A 74 3.54 -4.86 15.22
CA PRO A 74 2.75 -5.95 14.65
C PRO A 74 3.47 -7.31 14.65
N LEU A 75 4.75 -7.36 14.26
CA LEU A 75 5.51 -8.61 14.20
C LEU A 75 5.79 -9.17 15.59
N LEU A 76 6.23 -8.33 16.52
CA LEU A 76 6.50 -8.75 17.89
C LEU A 76 5.24 -9.32 18.55
N ARG A 77 4.13 -8.61 18.41
CA ARG A 77 2.85 -9.01 19.00
C ARG A 77 2.30 -10.27 18.34
N CYS A 78 2.35 -10.37 17.01
CA CYS A 78 1.97 -11.57 16.28
C CYS A 78 2.75 -12.81 16.77
N ALA A 79 4.07 -12.68 16.96
CA ALA A 79 4.91 -13.76 17.46
C ALA A 79 4.51 -14.17 18.89
N ASN A 80 4.35 -13.19 19.79
CA ASN A 80 3.94 -13.44 21.17
C ASN A 80 2.55 -14.05 21.26
N ALA A 81 1.58 -13.60 20.45
CA ALA A 81 0.24 -14.14 20.39
C ALA A 81 0.23 -15.61 19.94
N CYS A 82 1.01 -15.95 18.91
CA CYS A 82 1.19 -17.34 18.48
C CYS A 82 1.76 -18.22 19.60
N LYS A 83 2.80 -17.74 20.29
CA LYS A 83 3.45 -18.46 21.38
C LYS A 83 2.54 -18.63 22.60
N ASP A 84 1.85 -17.56 23.01
CA ASP A 84 0.90 -17.62 24.12
C ASP A 84 -0.22 -18.63 23.84
N PHE A 85 -0.78 -18.63 22.62
CA PHE A 85 -1.85 -19.53 22.23
C PHE A 85 -1.36 -20.98 22.17
N GLU A 86 -0.14 -21.21 21.70
CA GLU A 86 0.52 -22.52 21.74
C GLU A 86 0.64 -23.03 23.20
N GLU A 87 1.02 -22.16 24.13
CA GLU A 87 1.10 -22.48 25.55
C GLU A 87 -0.28 -22.82 26.15
N GLU A 88 -1.32 -22.05 25.85
CA GLU A 88 -2.69 -22.35 26.29
C GLU A 88 -3.17 -23.71 25.77
N LEU A 89 -2.89 -23.99 24.50
CA LEU A 89 -3.22 -25.27 23.88
C LEU A 89 -2.48 -26.44 24.57
N LYS A 90 -1.19 -26.28 24.89
CA LYS A 90 -0.41 -27.25 25.66
C LYS A 90 -0.94 -27.45 27.09
N LYS A 91 -1.35 -26.37 27.78
CA LYS A 91 -1.96 -26.44 29.12
C LYS A 91 -3.26 -27.24 29.10
N CYS A 92 -4.10 -27.06 28.08
CA CYS A 92 -5.33 -27.83 27.93
C CYS A 92 -5.04 -29.32 27.59
N SER A 93 -3.98 -29.59 26.84
CA SER A 93 -3.59 -30.95 26.44
C SER A 93 -3.16 -31.82 27.62
N THR A 94 -2.38 -31.26 28.57
CA THR A 94 -1.88 -31.99 29.75
C THR A 94 -2.97 -32.40 30.75
N ARG A 95 -4.11 -31.69 30.79
CA ARG A 95 -5.28 -32.05 31.60
C ARG A 95 -6.08 -33.21 31.02
N SER A 96 -5.97 -33.45 29.71
CA SER A 96 -6.60 -34.58 29.05
C SER A 96 -5.74 -35.83 29.24
N LEU A 97 -6.29 -36.85 29.89
CA LEU A 97 -5.62 -38.08 30.31
C LEU A 97 -4.63 -38.60 29.23
N ALA A 98 -3.37 -38.70 29.62
CA ALA A 98 -2.24 -39.09 28.77
C ALA A 98 -2.60 -40.26 27.83
N GLY A 99 -2.52 -40.01 26.52
CA GLY A 99 -2.53 -41.07 25.50
C GLY A 99 -3.66 -41.04 24.47
N LYS A 100 -4.49 -40.00 24.37
CA LYS A 100 -5.43 -39.86 23.24
C LYS A 100 -5.10 -38.63 22.41
N THR A 101 -4.68 -38.89 21.17
CA THR A 101 -4.42 -37.97 20.04
C THR A 101 -5.64 -37.13 19.59
N SER A 102 -6.63 -36.97 20.46
CA SER A 102 -7.90 -36.30 20.24
C SER A 102 -8.06 -35.20 21.30
N PHE A 103 -7.79 -33.96 20.91
CA PHE A 103 -8.16 -32.81 21.73
C PHE A 103 -9.66 -32.61 21.62
N ARG A 104 -10.39 -32.99 22.66
CA ARG A 104 -11.86 -32.85 22.70
C ARG A 104 -12.30 -31.50 23.27
N ASP A 105 -11.38 -30.76 23.84
CA ASP A 105 -11.62 -29.53 24.59
C ASP A 105 -11.40 -28.26 23.76
N TRP A 106 -11.49 -28.33 22.41
CA TRP A 106 -11.41 -27.16 21.52
C TRP A 106 -12.38 -26.04 21.92
N ALA A 107 -13.53 -26.39 22.51
CA ALA A 107 -14.51 -25.41 22.98
C ALA A 107 -14.12 -24.68 24.26
N LYS A 108 -13.13 -25.17 25.02
CA LYS A 108 -12.64 -24.53 26.27
C LYS A 108 -11.44 -23.64 26.03
N LEU A 109 -10.86 -23.69 24.83
CA LEU A 109 -9.70 -22.90 24.51
C LEU A 109 -10.12 -21.44 24.37
N ASN A 110 -9.48 -20.59 25.17
CA ASN A 110 -9.74 -19.18 25.21
C ASN A 110 -8.41 -18.42 25.23
N TYR A 111 -8.33 -17.35 24.47
CA TYR A 111 -7.22 -16.41 24.48
C TYR A 111 -7.78 -14.99 24.60
N MET A 112 -7.37 -14.26 25.65
CA MET A 112 -7.81 -12.87 25.89
C MET A 112 -9.34 -12.71 25.85
N GLY A 113 -10.04 -13.58 26.57
CA GLY A 113 -11.49 -13.64 26.61
C GLY A 113 -12.16 -14.16 25.34
N GLU A 114 -11.42 -14.48 24.27
CA GLU A 114 -11.93 -14.92 22.98
C GLU A 114 -11.76 -16.40 22.70
N ASP A 115 -12.66 -16.95 21.89
CA ASP A 115 -12.52 -18.32 21.40
C ASP A 115 -11.55 -18.41 20.21
N ILE A 116 -11.45 -19.60 19.63
CA ILE A 116 -10.60 -19.90 18.47
C ILE A 116 -10.91 -18.98 17.28
N ASP A 117 -12.18 -18.61 17.07
CA ASP A 117 -12.57 -17.76 15.95
C ASP A 117 -12.19 -16.29 16.20
N GLY A 118 -12.16 -15.86 17.47
CA GLY A 118 -11.56 -14.58 17.88
C GLY A 118 -10.06 -14.50 17.61
N PHE A 119 -9.30 -15.47 18.14
CA PHE A 119 -7.86 -15.55 17.88
C PHE A 119 -7.52 -15.62 16.39
N ARG A 120 -8.31 -16.37 15.60
CA ARG A 120 -8.15 -16.43 14.15
C ARG A 120 -8.34 -15.05 13.50
N ARG A 121 -9.38 -14.28 13.90
CA ARG A 121 -9.62 -12.93 13.37
C ARG A 121 -8.47 -11.97 13.70
N MET A 122 -7.92 -12.07 14.92
CA MET A 122 -6.72 -11.34 15.33
C MET A 122 -5.53 -11.65 14.41
N LEU A 123 -5.24 -12.93 14.14
CA LEU A 123 -4.17 -13.32 13.22
C LEU A 123 -4.40 -12.83 11.78
N ALA A 124 -5.65 -12.85 11.32
CA ALA A 124 -6.01 -12.32 10.01
C ALA A 124 -5.72 -10.81 9.92
N GLY A 125 -5.99 -10.04 10.98
CA GLY A 125 -5.63 -8.62 11.08
C GLY A 125 -4.13 -8.39 10.95
N TYR A 126 -3.30 -9.20 11.62
CA TYR A 126 -1.83 -9.13 11.47
C TYR A 126 -1.39 -9.47 10.05
N LYS A 127 -1.89 -10.58 9.50
CA LYS A 127 -1.56 -11.05 8.15
C LYS A 127 -1.87 -9.96 7.11
N SER A 128 -3.08 -9.41 7.13
CA SER A 128 -3.50 -8.37 6.18
C SER A 128 -2.69 -7.09 6.35
N THR A 129 -2.39 -6.67 7.59
CA THR A 129 -1.53 -5.51 7.85
C THR A 129 -0.13 -5.69 7.26
N ILE A 130 0.47 -6.87 7.41
CA ILE A 130 1.79 -7.18 6.84
C ILE A 130 1.74 -7.16 5.31
N ILE A 131 0.69 -7.75 4.70
CA ILE A 131 0.49 -7.71 3.24
C ILE A 131 0.36 -6.26 2.76
N ILE A 132 -0.40 -5.42 3.47
CA ILE A 132 -0.58 -4.02 3.11
C ILE A 132 0.76 -3.29 3.16
N ALA A 133 1.53 -3.43 4.24
CA ALA A 133 2.84 -2.80 4.37
C ALA A 133 3.82 -3.25 3.27
N LEU A 134 3.85 -4.55 2.96
CA LEU A 134 4.66 -5.10 1.86
C LEU A 134 4.23 -4.55 0.51
N THR A 135 2.92 -4.48 0.27
CA THR A 135 2.38 -3.97 -0.99
C THR A 135 2.66 -2.47 -1.13
N ASP A 136 2.52 -1.69 -0.06
CA ASP A 136 2.85 -0.26 -0.03
C ASP A 136 4.33 -0.02 -0.38
N ALA A 137 5.24 -0.77 0.25
CA ALA A 137 6.68 -0.69 -0.05
C ALA A 137 6.98 -1.06 -1.51
N ASN A 138 6.39 -2.16 -2.01
CA ASN A 138 6.57 -2.59 -3.41
C ASN A 138 6.01 -1.57 -4.42
N LEU A 139 4.87 -0.95 -4.14
CA LEU A 139 4.26 0.08 -4.99
C LEU A 139 5.13 1.35 -5.06
N ARG A 140 5.87 1.68 -4.00
CA ARG A 140 6.83 2.79 -4.01
C ARG A 140 8.08 2.47 -4.81
N GLN A 141 8.56 1.22 -4.75
CA GLN A 141 9.78 0.79 -5.43
C GLN A 141 9.58 0.49 -6.92
N SER A 142 8.38 0.10 -7.35
CA SER A 142 8.11 -0.35 -8.73
C SER A 142 7.20 0.60 -9.51
N SER A 143 7.70 1.11 -10.64
CA SER A 143 6.95 2.02 -11.54
C SER A 143 5.80 1.36 -12.34
N ASN A 144 5.50 0.07 -12.13
CA ASN A 144 4.81 -0.76 -13.15
C ASN A 144 3.52 -1.48 -12.70
N THR A 145 3.01 -1.33 -11.49
CA THR A 145 1.83 -2.08 -11.02
C THR A 145 0.56 -1.24 -11.01
N VAL A 146 -0.05 -1.08 -12.19
CA VAL A 146 -1.41 -0.54 -12.35
C VAL A 146 -2.47 -1.64 -12.10
N ASP A 147 -2.11 -2.89 -12.35
CA ASP A 147 -3.00 -4.04 -12.15
C ASP A 147 -3.08 -4.37 -10.66
N GLY A 148 -4.27 -4.20 -10.07
CA GLY A 148 -4.56 -4.56 -8.67
C GLY A 148 -4.78 -3.39 -7.71
N LEU A 149 -4.72 -2.13 -8.18
CA LEU A 149 -4.87 -0.96 -7.31
C LEU A 149 -6.24 -0.88 -6.61
N GLU A 150 -7.33 -1.23 -7.31
CA GLU A 150 -8.67 -1.26 -6.72
C GLU A 150 -8.80 -2.39 -5.69
N SER A 151 -8.21 -3.56 -5.96
CA SER A 151 -8.18 -4.67 -5.01
C SER A 151 -7.34 -4.33 -3.78
N TYR A 152 -6.24 -3.60 -3.95
CA TYR A 152 -5.42 -3.11 -2.83
C TYR A 152 -6.19 -2.10 -1.98
N LYS A 153 -6.91 -1.18 -2.61
CA LYS A 153 -7.79 -0.23 -1.93
C LYS A 153 -8.89 -0.93 -1.12
N GLU A 154 -9.57 -1.91 -1.72
CA GLU A 154 -10.58 -2.74 -1.04
C GLU A 154 -9.97 -3.50 0.14
N MET A 155 -8.75 -4.00 -0.01
CA MET A 155 -8.02 -4.67 1.07
C MET A 155 -7.70 -3.72 2.23
N ILE A 156 -7.26 -2.48 1.96
CA ILE A 156 -7.03 -1.47 2.99
C ILE A 156 -8.34 -1.17 3.73
N GLU A 157 -9.43 -0.93 3.00
CA GLU A 157 -10.75 -0.61 3.58
C GLU A 157 -11.27 -1.76 4.45
N THR A 158 -11.24 -2.99 3.92
CA THR A 158 -11.68 -4.19 4.65
C THR A 158 -10.85 -4.43 5.90
N THR A 159 -9.53 -4.35 5.79
CA THR A 159 -8.62 -4.54 6.93
C THR A 159 -8.80 -3.46 8.00
N THR A 160 -9.05 -2.22 7.58
CA THR A 160 -9.32 -1.11 8.52
C THR A 160 -10.60 -1.38 9.32
N ASN A 161 -11.69 -1.78 8.65
CA ASN A 161 -12.95 -2.12 9.31
C ASN A 161 -12.82 -3.31 10.28
N ASP A 162 -12.06 -4.34 9.87
CA ASP A 162 -11.80 -5.52 10.71
C ASP A 162 -10.99 -5.15 11.96
N LEU A 163 -9.97 -4.28 11.82
CA LEU A 163 -9.17 -3.78 12.94
C LEU A 163 -9.98 -2.86 13.87
N GLU A 164 -10.90 -2.04 13.35
CA GLU A 164 -11.82 -1.23 14.16
C GLU A 164 -12.72 -2.13 15.01
N THR A 165 -13.32 -3.16 14.40
CA THR A 165 -14.14 -4.14 15.11
C THR A 165 -13.34 -4.88 16.20
N HIS A 166 -12.07 -5.20 15.92
CA HIS A 166 -11.17 -5.82 16.90
C HIS A 166 -10.86 -4.86 18.07
N LEU A 167 -10.58 -3.59 17.76
CA LEU A 167 -10.30 -2.56 18.76
C LEU A 167 -11.49 -2.34 19.70
N GLU A 168 -12.72 -2.29 19.16
CA GLU A 168 -13.95 -2.22 19.95
C GLU A 168 -14.07 -3.42 20.91
N SER A 169 -13.77 -4.63 20.44
CA SER A 169 -13.80 -5.83 21.30
C SER A 169 -12.75 -5.78 22.41
N ILE A 170 -11.56 -5.23 22.13
CA ILE A 170 -10.51 -5.05 23.15
C ILE A 170 -10.96 -4.01 24.17
N ASP A 171 -11.50 -2.87 23.73
CA ASP A 171 -12.01 -1.81 24.60
C ASP A 171 -13.10 -2.35 25.55
N GLU A 172 -14.08 -3.13 25.04
CA GLU A 172 -15.10 -3.78 25.86
C GLU A 172 -14.51 -4.71 26.94
N LYS A 173 -13.45 -5.46 26.61
CA LYS A 173 -12.80 -6.37 27.57
C LYS A 173 -12.00 -5.61 28.62
N LEU A 174 -11.30 -4.56 28.21
CA LEU A 174 -10.58 -3.66 29.12
C LEU A 174 -11.54 -3.06 30.14
N GLU A 175 -12.67 -2.51 29.67
CA GLU A 175 -13.73 -1.99 30.54
C GLU A 175 -14.25 -3.03 31.53
N ASN A 176 -14.47 -4.27 31.08
CA ASN A 176 -14.95 -5.35 31.93
C ASN A 176 -13.95 -5.72 33.05
N ILE A 177 -12.66 -5.83 32.73
CA ILE A 177 -11.61 -6.13 33.72
C ILE A 177 -11.46 -4.98 34.71
N ILE A 178 -11.45 -3.75 34.21
CA ILE A 178 -11.37 -2.54 35.03
C ILE A 178 -12.58 -2.47 35.96
N ALA A 179 -13.80 -2.64 35.46
CA ALA A 179 -15.02 -2.63 36.26
C ALA A 179 -15.05 -3.75 37.31
N LYS A 180 -14.56 -4.95 36.98
CA LYS A 180 -14.42 -6.06 37.93
C LYS A 180 -13.47 -5.69 39.07
N ASN A 181 -12.33 -5.07 38.75
CA ASN A 181 -11.33 -4.68 39.74
C ASN A 181 -11.82 -3.51 40.63
N THR A 182 -12.46 -2.50 40.05
CA THR A 182 -13.04 -1.36 40.76
C THR A 182 -14.11 -1.77 41.77
N ARG A 183 -14.89 -2.83 41.50
CA ARG A 183 -15.86 -3.38 42.48
C ARG A 183 -15.20 -4.08 43.68
N SER A 184 -13.93 -4.46 43.56
CA SER A 184 -13.21 -5.25 44.57
C SER A 184 -12.39 -4.42 45.57
N THR A 185 -12.13 -3.14 45.28
CA THR A 185 -11.25 -2.26 46.07
C THR A 185 -11.91 -0.92 46.38
N ASN A 186 -11.91 -0.44 47.63
CA ASN A 186 -12.56 0.83 48.00
C ASN A 186 -11.65 2.08 47.92
N THR A 187 -10.32 1.94 47.91
CA THR A 187 -9.41 3.09 48.05
C THR A 187 -8.97 3.70 46.70
N ASP A 188 -8.64 2.86 45.71
CA ASP A 188 -8.10 3.29 44.40
C ASP A 188 -9.14 3.23 43.26
N ALA A 189 -10.33 2.69 43.55
CA ALA A 189 -11.41 2.51 42.58
C ALA A 189 -11.90 3.81 41.94
N GLY A 190 -12.03 4.88 42.73
CA GLY A 190 -12.49 6.18 42.22
C GLY A 190 -11.51 6.81 41.22
N GLU A 191 -10.20 6.66 41.46
CA GLU A 191 -9.18 7.18 40.55
C GLU A 191 -9.08 6.37 39.26
N ILE A 192 -9.21 5.04 39.34
CA ILE A 192 -9.24 4.16 38.16
C ILE A 192 -10.45 4.50 37.28
N GLN A 193 -11.62 4.72 37.89
CA GLN A 193 -12.82 5.11 37.15
C GLN A 193 -12.69 6.47 36.48
N LEU A 194 -12.11 7.48 37.14
CA LEU A 194 -11.89 8.80 36.54
C LEU A 194 -10.93 8.74 35.34
N MET A 195 -9.86 7.95 35.42
CA MET A 195 -8.94 7.76 34.29
C MET A 195 -9.62 7.04 33.12
N GLU A 196 -10.56 6.14 33.41
CA GLU A 196 -11.33 5.44 32.37
C GLU A 196 -12.32 6.37 31.66
N GLU A 197 -13.01 7.23 32.41
CA GLU A 197 -13.85 8.28 31.83
C GLU A 197 -13.02 9.25 30.96
N GLU A 198 -11.80 9.57 31.40
CA GLU A 198 -10.85 10.38 30.63
C GLU A 198 -10.37 9.68 29.35
N ARG A 199 -10.12 8.36 29.40
CA ARG A 199 -9.76 7.51 28.25
C ARG A 199 -10.87 7.54 27.20
N LEU A 200 -12.10 7.27 27.61
CA LEU A 200 -13.28 7.27 26.72
C LEU A 200 -13.53 8.65 26.11
N SER A 201 -13.41 9.72 26.90
CA SER A 201 -13.52 11.09 26.41
C SER A 201 -12.44 11.43 25.37
N THR A 202 -11.19 11.01 25.62
CA THR A 202 -10.06 11.18 24.69
C THR A 202 -10.30 10.44 23.37
N GLN A 203 -10.80 9.20 23.43
CA GLN A 203 -11.17 8.42 22.24
C GLN A 203 -12.29 9.10 21.44
N LYS A 204 -13.29 9.68 22.10
CA LYS A 204 -14.33 10.44 21.40
C LYS A 204 -13.79 11.69 20.72
N CYS A 205 -12.83 12.38 21.34
CA CYS A 205 -12.14 13.51 20.71
C CYS A 205 -11.36 13.09 19.44
N LEU A 206 -10.75 11.90 19.43
CA LEU A 206 -10.11 11.35 18.23
C LEU A 206 -11.10 11.08 17.10
N GLU A 207 -12.25 10.48 17.42
CA GLU A 207 -13.33 10.24 16.46
C GLU A 207 -13.81 11.55 15.82
N ILE A 208 -13.98 12.61 16.62
CA ILE A 208 -14.35 13.95 16.15
C ILE A 208 -13.27 14.51 15.20
N CYS A 209 -11.98 14.34 15.53
CA CYS A 209 -10.88 14.77 14.66
C CYS A 209 -10.91 14.04 13.31
N ALA A 210 -11.14 12.73 13.31
CA ALA A 210 -11.24 11.91 12.10
C ALA A 210 -12.44 12.33 11.23
N GLN A 211 -13.62 12.52 11.83
CA GLN A 211 -14.83 12.97 11.14
C GLN A 211 -14.63 14.34 10.47
N LEU A 212 -14.03 15.29 11.18
CA LEU A 212 -13.79 16.62 10.64
C LEU A 212 -12.76 16.60 9.50
N SER A 213 -11.70 15.78 9.62
CA SER A 213 -10.72 15.57 8.55
C SER A 213 -11.36 14.98 7.28
N SER A 214 -12.20 13.95 7.44
CA SER A 214 -12.95 13.35 6.33
C SER A 214 -13.88 14.35 5.66
N HIS A 215 -14.55 15.20 6.44
CA HIS A 215 -15.41 16.26 5.89
C HIS A 215 -14.60 17.30 5.09
N ILE A 216 -13.39 17.65 5.54
CA ILE A 216 -12.47 18.51 4.77
C ILE A 216 -12.10 17.85 3.44
N ASP A 217 -11.78 16.55 3.44
CA ASP A 217 -11.45 15.81 2.22
C ASP A 217 -12.63 15.77 1.25
N GLN A 218 -13.87 15.63 1.74
CA GLN A 218 -15.07 15.68 0.92
C GLN A 218 -15.25 17.06 0.27
N ILE A 219 -15.06 18.15 1.03
CA ILE A 219 -15.12 19.52 0.50
C ILE A 219 -14.08 19.70 -0.62
N GLN A 220 -12.85 19.26 -0.40
CA GLN A 220 -11.76 19.36 -1.38
C GLN A 220 -12.06 18.52 -2.65
N LYS A 221 -12.61 17.31 -2.51
CA LYS A 221 -13.02 16.45 -3.63
C LYS A 221 -14.15 17.07 -4.47
N LEU A 222 -15.21 17.56 -3.82
CA LEU A 222 -16.35 18.19 -4.50
C LEU A 222 -15.92 19.42 -5.29
N ARG A 223 -14.95 20.18 -4.76
CA ARG A 223 -14.37 21.33 -5.42
C ARG A 223 -13.57 20.96 -6.68
N LYS A 224 -12.67 19.99 -6.56
CA LYS A 224 -11.85 19.50 -7.68
C LYS A 224 -12.69 18.93 -8.83
N ALA A 225 -13.81 18.29 -8.53
CA ALA A 225 -14.76 17.82 -9.54
C ALA A 225 -15.40 18.97 -10.32
N ARG A 226 -15.66 20.12 -9.69
CA ARG A 226 -16.28 21.28 -10.32
C ARG A 226 -15.34 21.99 -11.29
N ASP A 227 -14.05 22.06 -10.99
CA ASP A 227 -13.04 22.69 -11.86
C ASP A 227 -12.78 21.86 -13.12
N SER A 228 -12.86 20.52 -13.05
CA SER A 228 -12.68 19.63 -14.21
C SER A 228 -13.77 19.74 -15.28
N SER A 229 -14.88 20.43 -14.98
CA SER A 229 -15.99 20.65 -15.91
C SER A 229 -15.92 21.96 -16.69
N THR A 230 -14.94 22.83 -16.39
CA THR A 230 -14.83 24.16 -16.99
C THR A 230 -13.52 24.26 -17.77
N ASP A 231 -13.61 24.01 -19.07
CA ASP A 231 -12.52 24.13 -20.04
C ASP A 231 -12.21 25.63 -20.25
N SER A 232 -11.49 26.25 -19.32
CA SER A 232 -11.03 27.63 -19.48
C SER A 232 -9.64 27.84 -18.88
N SER A 233 -8.69 27.98 -19.80
CA SER A 233 -7.32 28.41 -19.60
C SER A 233 -7.18 29.70 -18.77
N SER A 234 -6.31 29.60 -17.76
CA SER A 234 -5.53 30.68 -17.12
C SER A 234 -6.28 31.89 -16.54
N SER A 235 -6.53 31.88 -15.24
CA SER A 235 -6.13 32.99 -14.35
C SER A 235 -6.11 32.52 -12.90
N SER A 236 -5.10 32.96 -12.15
CA SER A 236 -4.90 32.73 -10.72
C SER A 236 -6.20 32.82 -9.90
N ASN A 237 -6.81 31.69 -9.56
CA ASN A 237 -7.99 31.64 -8.72
C ASN A 237 -7.57 31.83 -7.25
N VAL A 238 -7.14 33.06 -6.91
CA VAL A 238 -6.62 33.41 -5.57
C VAL A 238 -7.59 33.00 -4.45
N PRO A 239 -8.92 33.21 -4.55
CA PRO A 239 -9.85 32.81 -3.49
C PRO A 239 -9.86 31.29 -3.25
N GLU A 240 -9.67 30.52 -4.32
CA GLU A 240 -9.58 29.06 -4.26
C GLU A 240 -8.30 28.58 -3.63
N ARG A 241 -7.17 29.19 -4.02
CA ARG A 241 -5.88 28.89 -3.41
C ARG A 241 -5.90 29.20 -1.91
N VAL A 242 -6.39 30.37 -1.52
CA VAL A 242 -6.49 30.79 -0.10
C VAL A 242 -7.41 29.86 0.69
N THR A 243 -8.56 29.45 0.12
CA THR A 243 -9.45 28.51 0.80
C THR A 243 -8.80 27.13 0.95
N ASN A 244 -8.12 26.63 -0.09
CA ASN A 244 -7.45 25.34 -0.05
C ASN A 244 -6.25 25.36 0.92
N GLU A 245 -5.48 26.44 0.94
CA GLU A 245 -4.42 26.69 1.93
C GLU A 245 -4.99 26.66 3.36
N GLY A 246 -6.10 27.37 3.63
CA GLY A 246 -6.75 27.36 4.94
C GLY A 246 -7.35 26.01 5.35
N LEU A 247 -7.95 25.27 4.41
CA LEU A 247 -8.42 23.90 4.66
C LEU A 247 -7.26 22.95 4.96
N GLN A 248 -6.13 23.12 4.26
CA GLN A 248 -4.93 22.32 4.51
C GLN A 248 -4.31 22.65 5.87
N GLU A 249 -4.26 23.92 6.26
CA GLU A 249 -3.81 24.35 7.60
C GLU A 249 -4.71 23.76 8.69
N CYS A 250 -6.03 23.76 8.47
CA CYS A 250 -6.99 23.13 9.37
C CYS A 250 -6.72 21.62 9.50
N LYS A 251 -6.49 20.92 8.38
CA LYS A 251 -6.15 19.49 8.37
C LYS A 251 -4.87 19.20 9.15
N ASN A 252 -3.82 19.99 8.92
CA ASN A 252 -2.55 19.85 9.66
C ASN A 252 -2.74 20.09 11.17
N SER A 253 -3.56 21.07 11.55
CA SER A 253 -3.89 21.35 12.95
C SER A 253 -4.67 20.19 13.61
N LEU A 254 -5.60 19.58 12.88
CA LEU A 254 -6.34 18.40 13.34
C LEU A 254 -5.42 17.19 13.50
N MET A 255 -4.52 16.93 12.54
CA MET A 255 -3.52 15.86 12.65
C MET A 255 -2.63 16.05 13.89
N ASN A 256 -2.15 17.27 14.14
CA ASN A 256 -1.36 17.58 15.34
C ASN A 256 -2.16 17.39 16.64
N THR A 257 -3.46 17.67 16.62
CA THR A 257 -4.34 17.48 17.77
C THR A 257 -4.59 16.00 18.02
N ALA A 258 -4.87 15.23 16.96
CA ALA A 258 -5.04 13.78 17.02
C ALA A 258 -3.78 13.10 17.58
N ALA A 259 -2.58 13.45 17.08
CA ALA A 259 -1.32 12.89 17.58
C ALA A 259 -1.11 13.13 19.09
N LYS A 260 -1.47 14.32 19.60
CA LYS A 260 -1.40 14.62 21.05
C LYS A 260 -2.41 13.81 21.86
N LEU A 261 -3.61 13.62 21.33
CA LEU A 261 -4.64 12.81 21.98
C LEU A 261 -4.26 11.33 21.99
N GLU A 262 -3.62 10.82 20.94
CA GLU A 262 -3.08 9.46 20.87
C GLU A 262 -1.98 9.22 21.92
N ASP A 263 -1.02 10.15 22.03
CA ASP A 263 0.03 10.09 23.05
C ASP A 263 -0.57 10.12 24.46
N HIS A 264 -1.56 10.99 24.68
CA HIS A 264 -2.28 11.05 25.95
C HIS A 264 -3.02 9.73 26.27
N LEU A 265 -3.66 9.12 25.28
CA LEU A 265 -4.37 7.86 25.42
C LEU A 265 -3.42 6.72 25.83
N LYS A 266 -2.22 6.68 25.24
CA LYS A 266 -1.16 5.72 25.63
C LYS A 266 -0.72 5.93 27.08
N ILE A 267 -0.46 7.18 27.48
CA ILE A 267 -0.09 7.52 28.87
C ILE A 267 -1.20 7.13 29.86
N LEU A 268 -2.46 7.38 29.52
CA LEU A 268 -3.59 6.99 30.37
C LEU A 268 -3.66 5.47 30.51
N MET A 269 -3.49 4.74 29.42
CA MET A 269 -3.54 3.28 29.45
C MET A 269 -2.43 2.68 30.33
N ASP A 270 -1.20 3.17 30.19
CA ASP A 270 -0.07 2.77 31.05
C ASP A 270 -0.35 3.03 32.54
N ARG A 271 -0.97 4.19 32.85
CA ARG A 271 -1.34 4.56 34.22
C ARG A 271 -2.44 3.67 34.79
N ILE A 272 -3.47 3.36 33.99
CA ILE A 272 -4.57 2.47 34.38
C ILE A 272 -4.01 1.07 34.68
N VAL A 273 -3.15 0.53 33.83
CA VAL A 273 -2.54 -0.79 34.03
C VAL A 273 -1.63 -0.80 35.25
N THR A 274 -0.80 0.23 35.42
CA THR A 274 0.11 0.33 36.58
C THR A 274 -0.67 0.37 37.90
N LYS A 275 -1.73 1.18 37.99
CA LYS A 275 -2.58 1.26 39.18
C LYS A 275 -3.40 0.00 39.42
N THR A 276 -3.83 -0.66 38.35
CA THR A 276 -4.54 -1.95 38.44
C THR A 276 -3.62 -3.04 38.99
N LYS A 277 -2.34 -3.05 38.59
CA LYS A 277 -1.31 -3.98 39.10
C LYS A 277 -0.98 -3.77 40.58
N THR A 278 -1.05 -2.53 41.08
CA THR A 278 -0.80 -2.23 42.50
C THR A 278 -2.00 -2.52 43.39
N SER A 279 -3.20 -2.52 42.80
CA SER A 279 -4.43 -2.99 43.46
C SER A 279 -4.41 -4.52 43.54
N THR A 280 -5.08 -5.12 44.52
CA THR A 280 -5.08 -6.57 44.81
C THR A 280 -5.80 -7.43 43.75
N ALA A 281 -5.59 -7.15 42.47
CA ALA A 281 -6.09 -7.93 41.34
C ALA A 281 -5.46 -9.33 41.32
N SER A 282 -6.19 -10.31 40.78
CA SER A 282 -5.64 -11.65 40.63
C SER A 282 -4.47 -11.63 39.64
N GLN A 283 -3.47 -12.49 39.86
CA GLN A 283 -2.30 -12.57 38.97
C GLN A 283 -2.71 -12.92 37.51
N GLU A 284 -3.80 -13.66 37.34
CA GLU A 284 -4.37 -13.99 36.02
C GLU A 284 -5.01 -12.76 35.37
N ASP A 285 -5.82 -11.98 36.11
CA ASP A 285 -6.43 -10.74 35.60
C ASP A 285 -5.35 -9.72 35.19
N ILE A 286 -4.23 -9.63 35.93
CA ILE A 286 -3.10 -8.74 35.60
C ILE A 286 -2.41 -9.17 34.31
N ALA A 287 -2.20 -10.47 34.11
CA ALA A 287 -1.58 -11.00 32.90
C ALA A 287 -2.48 -10.80 31.67
N GLU A 288 -3.79 -10.99 31.82
CA GLU A 288 -4.77 -10.73 30.77
C GLU A 288 -4.87 -9.25 30.41
N LEU A 289 -4.85 -8.37 31.41
CA LEU A 289 -4.85 -6.92 31.20
C LEU A 289 -3.61 -6.45 30.41
N LEU A 290 -2.42 -6.96 30.73
CA LEU A 290 -1.19 -6.63 30.01
C LEU A 290 -1.26 -7.10 28.55
N ARG A 291 -1.77 -8.31 28.30
CA ARG A 291 -1.97 -8.81 26.94
C ARG A 291 -2.95 -7.95 26.15
N LEU A 292 -4.07 -7.54 26.77
CA LEU A 292 -5.03 -6.64 26.16
C LEU A 292 -4.44 -5.26 25.86
N GLN A 293 -3.59 -4.74 26.74
CA GLN A 293 -2.89 -3.47 26.51
C GLN A 293 -1.95 -3.55 25.31
N GLU A 294 -1.08 -4.58 25.25
CA GLU A 294 -0.15 -4.76 24.13
C GLU A 294 -0.91 -4.92 22.80
N GLU A 295 -2.01 -5.67 22.82
CA GLU A 295 -2.87 -5.90 21.67
C GLU A 295 -3.58 -4.61 21.22
N TRP A 296 -4.06 -3.81 22.16
CA TRP A 296 -4.69 -2.52 21.91
C TRP A 296 -3.72 -1.56 21.22
N GLU A 297 -2.48 -1.46 21.70
CA GLU A 297 -1.44 -0.62 21.11
C GLU A 297 -1.08 -1.11 19.70
N THR A 298 -0.92 -2.42 19.55
CA THR A 298 -0.56 -3.01 18.26
C THR A 298 -1.68 -2.84 17.22
N THR A 299 -2.94 -3.00 17.62
CA THR A 299 -4.09 -2.82 16.71
C THR A 299 -4.15 -1.40 16.18
N ARG A 300 -3.91 -0.39 17.04
CA ARG A 300 -3.80 1.01 16.60
C ARG A 300 -2.64 1.25 15.65
N GLN A 301 -1.48 0.63 15.91
CA GLN A 301 -0.35 0.70 15.00
C GLN A 301 -0.66 0.06 13.64
N CYS A 302 -1.40 -1.05 13.61
CA CYS A 302 -1.88 -1.68 12.38
C CYS A 302 -2.82 -0.76 11.60
N MET A 303 -3.74 -0.07 12.29
CA MET A 303 -4.61 0.94 11.67
C MET A 303 -3.81 2.11 11.09
N HIS A 304 -2.78 2.59 11.79
CA HIS A 304 -1.92 3.65 11.30
C HIS A 304 -1.16 3.22 10.02
N ILE A 305 -0.71 1.97 9.93
CA ILE A 305 -0.13 1.40 8.70
C ILE A 305 -1.14 1.43 7.55
N CYS A 306 -2.38 0.96 7.79
CA CYS A 306 -3.45 0.96 6.80
C CYS A 306 -3.79 2.39 6.32
N SER A 307 -3.90 3.34 7.25
CA SER A 307 -4.17 4.74 6.97
C SER A 307 -3.07 5.38 6.12
N ASN A 308 -1.80 5.14 6.46
CA ASN A 308 -0.67 5.64 5.68
C ASN A 308 -0.63 5.05 4.27
N ALA A 309 -0.83 3.74 4.14
CA ALA A 309 -0.96 3.09 2.83
C ALA A 309 -2.08 3.71 1.99
N GLY A 310 -3.24 3.99 2.60
CA GLY A 310 -4.35 4.69 1.96
C GLY A 310 -4.03 6.14 1.58
N ALA A 311 -3.25 6.85 2.40
CA ALA A 311 -2.81 8.22 2.10
C ALA A 311 -1.86 8.23 0.88
N HIS A 312 -0.85 7.36 0.84
CA HIS A 312 0.07 7.27 -0.29
C HIS A 312 -0.62 6.86 -1.59
N LEU A 313 -1.65 6.01 -1.48
CA LEU A 313 -2.51 5.66 -2.60
C LEU A 313 -3.25 6.89 -3.16
N ASN A 314 -3.74 7.77 -2.28
CA ASN A 314 -4.45 8.99 -2.68
C ASN A 314 -3.51 10.11 -3.17
N GLU A 315 -2.24 10.12 -2.73
CA GLU A 315 -1.23 11.09 -3.13
C GLU A 315 -0.63 10.82 -4.54
N ASN A 316 -0.79 9.61 -5.07
CA ASN A 316 -0.31 9.21 -6.39
C ASN A 316 -1.47 8.86 -7.31
N PRO A 317 -2.03 9.83 -8.09
CA PRO A 317 -1.38 10.20 -9.35
C PRO A 317 -1.60 11.66 -9.80
N SER A 318 -0.54 12.33 -10.27
CA SER A 318 -0.72 13.46 -11.19
C SER A 318 -1.26 12.90 -12.51
N THR A 319 -2.56 13.02 -12.76
CA THR A 319 -3.19 12.59 -14.02
C THR A 319 -3.04 13.69 -15.07
N ILE A 320 -2.22 13.47 -16.10
CA ILE A 320 -1.93 14.42 -17.18
C ILE A 320 -2.53 13.88 -18.49
N ASP A 321 -3.55 14.54 -19.06
CA ASP A 321 -3.98 14.28 -20.45
C ASP A 321 -3.36 15.35 -21.36
N ASN A 322 -2.40 14.95 -22.19
CA ASN A 322 -1.67 15.82 -23.11
C ASN A 322 -2.17 15.56 -24.53
N TYR A 323 -2.70 16.58 -25.20
CA TYR A 323 -3.15 16.50 -26.59
C TYR A 323 -2.42 17.53 -27.45
N ALA A 324 -1.84 17.10 -28.58
CA ALA A 324 -1.21 17.99 -29.54
C ALA A 324 -1.59 17.63 -30.98
N THR A 325 -1.59 18.63 -31.85
CA THR A 325 -1.82 18.47 -33.28
C THR A 325 -0.70 19.10 -34.11
N GLY A 326 -0.44 18.58 -35.31
CA GLY A 326 0.57 19.14 -36.23
C GLY A 326 2.01 18.62 -36.01
N ASP A 327 2.99 19.52 -36.03
CA ASP A 327 4.40 19.24 -35.72
C ASP A 327 4.65 19.59 -34.25
N ALA A 328 4.58 18.58 -33.38
CA ALA A 328 4.54 18.75 -31.93
C ALA A 328 5.55 17.85 -31.23
N ILE A 329 6.17 18.37 -30.17
CA ILE A 329 7.02 17.62 -29.25
C ILE A 329 6.34 17.64 -27.89
N GLN A 330 5.93 16.48 -27.40
CA GLN A 330 5.19 16.32 -26.15
C GLN A 330 6.07 15.59 -25.12
N PHE A 331 6.23 16.18 -23.94
CA PHE A 331 6.92 15.56 -22.81
C PHE A 331 5.89 15.21 -21.71
N MET A 332 5.96 13.98 -21.20
CA MET A 332 5.21 13.49 -20.05
C MET A 332 6.18 12.78 -19.12
N VAL A 333 6.98 13.59 -18.42
CA VAL A 333 8.22 13.14 -17.80
C VAL A 333 8.25 13.47 -16.32
N SER A 334 8.69 12.52 -15.50
CA SER A 334 8.94 12.70 -14.07
C SER A 334 10.43 12.88 -13.82
N THR A 335 10.81 13.96 -13.14
CA THR A 335 12.22 14.24 -12.78
C THR A 335 12.54 13.95 -11.31
N ASN A 336 11.54 13.60 -10.52
CA ASN A 336 11.62 13.40 -9.07
C ASN A 336 11.04 12.05 -8.64
N GLU A 337 11.06 11.06 -9.54
CA GLU A 337 10.57 9.69 -9.30
C GLU A 337 9.09 9.59 -8.94
N LYS A 338 8.34 10.70 -8.96
CA LYS A 338 6.89 10.66 -8.75
C LYS A 338 6.20 9.97 -9.92
N ILE A 339 5.22 9.15 -9.58
CA ILE A 339 4.40 8.45 -10.56
C ILE A 339 3.55 9.47 -11.32
N ILE A 340 3.72 9.51 -12.64
CA ILE A 340 2.85 10.27 -13.55
C ILE A 340 1.86 9.29 -14.16
N HIS A 341 0.58 9.58 -13.97
CA HIS A 341 -0.48 8.88 -14.67
C HIS A 341 -0.95 9.80 -15.78
N GLY A 342 -1.23 9.31 -16.98
CA GLY A 342 -1.56 10.23 -18.05
C GLY A 342 -1.72 9.60 -19.40
N ARG A 343 -2.43 10.32 -20.26
CA ARG A 343 -2.63 9.95 -21.66
C ARG A 343 -1.95 11.00 -22.52
N ASN A 344 -1.05 10.57 -23.41
CA ASN A 344 -0.39 11.47 -24.35
C ASN A 344 -0.88 11.17 -25.78
N ARG A 345 -1.70 12.06 -26.33
CA ARG A 345 -2.32 11.95 -27.66
C ARG A 345 -1.67 12.96 -28.61
N GLY A 346 -1.23 12.48 -29.75
CA GLY A 346 -0.61 13.27 -30.80
C GLY A 346 -1.26 13.00 -32.15
N LEU A 347 -1.73 14.04 -32.84
CA LEU A 347 -2.35 13.92 -34.16
C LEU A 347 -1.68 14.84 -35.18
N GLY A 348 -0.76 14.31 -35.97
CA GLY A 348 -0.07 15.10 -36.98
C GLY A 348 1.05 14.33 -37.69
N TRP A 349 1.54 14.90 -38.79
CA TRP A 349 2.55 14.27 -39.64
C TRP A 349 3.95 14.21 -39.01
N ARG A 350 4.18 14.92 -37.89
CA ARG A 350 5.46 15.03 -37.18
C ARG A 350 5.32 15.11 -35.65
N THR A 351 4.50 14.26 -35.04
CA THR A 351 4.40 14.25 -33.58
C THR A 351 5.51 13.39 -32.95
N ARG A 352 6.21 13.93 -31.94
CA ARG A 352 7.21 13.23 -31.13
C ARG A 352 6.76 13.24 -29.68
N GLN A 353 6.78 12.10 -29.03
CA GLN A 353 6.35 11.97 -27.65
C GLN A 353 7.47 11.35 -26.82
N VAL A 354 7.69 11.91 -25.64
CA VAL A 354 8.62 11.43 -24.63
C VAL A 354 7.84 11.22 -23.34
N GLY A 355 7.97 10.05 -22.75
CA GLY A 355 7.32 9.70 -21.50
C GLY A 355 8.25 8.94 -20.56
N GLY A 356 7.96 8.99 -19.26
CA GLY A 356 8.63 8.18 -18.25
C GLY A 356 9.50 8.98 -17.29
N HIS A 357 10.44 8.31 -16.62
CA HIS A 357 11.36 8.94 -15.67
C HIS A 357 12.65 9.37 -16.36
N LEU A 358 13.02 10.65 -16.23
CA LEU A 358 14.27 11.19 -16.77
C LEU A 358 14.87 12.15 -15.75
N SER A 359 16.20 12.08 -15.57
CA SER A 359 16.91 13.10 -14.80
C SER A 359 16.79 14.48 -15.46
N ASP A 360 16.89 15.55 -14.66
CA ASP A 360 16.88 16.93 -15.16
C ASP A 360 17.89 17.15 -16.30
N ALA A 361 19.09 16.59 -16.16
CA ALA A 361 20.13 16.67 -17.18
C ALA A 361 19.71 15.98 -18.49
N SER A 362 19.12 14.78 -18.41
CA SER A 362 18.67 14.03 -19.59
C SER A 362 17.50 14.71 -20.28
N LEU A 363 16.55 15.24 -19.50
CA LEU A 363 15.41 15.99 -20.02
C LEU A 363 15.85 17.26 -20.75
N GLN A 364 16.78 18.02 -20.17
CA GLN A 364 17.34 19.23 -20.80
C GLN A 364 18.09 18.91 -22.09
N GLN A 365 18.90 17.84 -22.11
CA GLN A 365 19.62 17.43 -23.31
C GLN A 365 18.64 16.97 -24.41
N LEU A 366 17.70 16.10 -24.07
CA LEU A 366 16.71 15.57 -25.00
C LEU A 366 15.83 16.67 -25.61
N SER A 367 15.43 17.65 -24.80
CA SER A 367 14.70 18.83 -25.25
C SER A 367 15.49 19.66 -26.28
N ARG A 368 16.80 19.87 -26.05
CA ARG A 368 17.69 20.58 -27.00
C ARG A 368 17.90 19.80 -28.30
N ASP A 369 18.04 18.48 -28.23
CA ASP A 369 18.27 17.66 -29.42
C ASP A 369 17.01 17.56 -30.29
N MET A 370 15.84 17.42 -29.69
CA MET A 370 14.58 17.35 -30.43
C MET A 370 14.22 18.67 -31.13
N THR A 371 14.59 19.81 -30.55
CA THR A 371 14.40 21.13 -31.19
C THR A 371 15.37 21.34 -32.35
N ARG A 372 16.62 20.87 -32.28
CA ARG A 372 17.61 20.95 -33.37
C ARG A 372 17.21 20.19 -34.64
N VAL A 373 16.54 19.03 -34.49
CA VAL A 373 16.04 18.24 -35.62
C VAL A 373 14.94 18.99 -36.41
N ASN A 374 14.23 19.93 -35.78
CA ASN A 374 13.23 20.75 -36.46
C ASN A 374 13.87 21.82 -37.35
N PHE A 375 14.97 22.45 -36.91
CA PHE A 375 15.68 23.48 -37.68
C PHE A 375 16.43 22.90 -38.91
N ALA A 376 17.04 21.72 -38.79
CA ALA A 376 17.79 21.12 -39.90
C ALA A 376 16.91 20.76 -41.13
N ASN A 377 15.60 20.62 -40.96
CA ASN A 377 14.68 20.29 -42.05
C ASN A 377 13.99 21.53 -42.65
N THR A 378 13.95 22.66 -41.96
CA THR A 378 13.45 23.92 -42.53
C THR A 378 14.46 24.55 -43.48
N ASP A 379 15.76 24.32 -43.27
CA ASP A 379 16.82 24.91 -44.10
C ASP A 379 16.94 24.30 -45.51
N HIS A 380 16.28 23.17 -45.78
CA HIS A 380 16.22 22.58 -47.12
C HIS A 380 15.06 23.12 -47.98
N ARG A 381 14.27 24.09 -47.49
CA ARG A 381 13.19 24.74 -48.24
C ARG A 381 13.36 26.26 -48.25
N GLY A 382 14.40 26.75 -48.93
CA GLY A 382 14.45 28.16 -49.30
C GLY A 382 15.84 28.70 -49.48
N SER A 383 16.40 28.57 -50.68
CA SER A 383 17.32 29.59 -51.19
C SER A 383 16.57 30.37 -52.29
N PRO A 384 16.42 31.70 -52.16
CA PRO A 384 15.77 32.51 -53.17
C PRO A 384 16.71 32.66 -54.36
N SER A 385 16.36 32.06 -55.49
CA SER A 385 17.07 32.29 -56.75
C SER A 385 16.83 33.73 -57.19
N ALA A 386 17.89 34.54 -57.15
CA ALA A 386 17.93 35.87 -57.73
C ALA A 386 17.67 35.77 -59.24
N GLY A 387 16.71 36.56 -59.72
CA GLY A 387 16.31 36.57 -61.12
C GLY A 387 17.44 37.05 -62.03
N HIS A 388 17.61 36.36 -63.16
CA HIS A 388 18.09 36.97 -64.39
C HIS A 388 17.38 36.36 -65.61
N SER A 389 17.24 37.24 -66.60
CA SER A 389 16.33 37.22 -67.73
C SER A 389 16.60 36.10 -68.75
N MET A 390 15.51 35.74 -69.43
CA MET A 390 15.40 34.95 -70.66
C MET A 390 16.52 35.23 -71.68
N GLN A 391 17.09 34.15 -72.23
CA GLN A 391 17.31 34.01 -73.68
C GLN A 391 17.43 32.53 -74.06
N ASP A 392 16.78 32.21 -75.17
CA ASP A 392 16.57 30.93 -75.84
C ASP A 392 17.78 30.56 -76.70
N GLU A 393 18.22 29.29 -76.64
CA GLU A 393 18.58 28.45 -77.81
C GLU A 393 19.22 27.11 -77.38
N GLY A 394 18.78 26.01 -78.02
CA GLY A 394 19.69 24.93 -78.44
C GLY A 394 19.84 23.68 -77.57
N LEU A 395 19.18 22.59 -77.99
CA LEU A 395 19.35 21.19 -77.58
C LEU A 395 20.82 20.72 -77.43
N GLN A 396 21.19 20.12 -76.29
CA GLN A 396 21.82 18.80 -76.27
C GLN A 396 21.86 18.14 -74.88
N ASP A 397 21.76 16.82 -74.96
CA ASP A 397 21.53 15.80 -73.94
C ASP A 397 22.78 15.54 -73.06
N GLN A 398 22.63 15.63 -71.73
CA GLN A 398 23.48 14.93 -70.75
C GLN A 398 22.86 15.03 -69.34
N PRO A 399 22.39 13.93 -68.72
CA PRO A 399 22.04 13.95 -67.31
C PRO A 399 23.32 13.90 -66.46
N SER A 400 23.56 14.97 -65.71
CA SER A 400 24.61 15.05 -64.70
C SER A 400 24.43 13.95 -63.64
N SER A 401 25.52 13.22 -63.44
CA SER A 401 25.64 12.06 -62.56
C SER A 401 25.82 12.50 -61.09
N GLU A 402 24.74 12.89 -60.40
CA GLU A 402 24.83 13.27 -58.98
C GLU A 402 23.95 12.49 -57.99
N PHE A 403 23.26 11.43 -58.43
CA PHE A 403 22.36 10.65 -57.57
C PHE A 403 22.67 9.15 -57.48
N LYS A 404 23.90 8.73 -57.76
CA LYS A 404 24.22 7.28 -57.82
C LYS A 404 24.51 6.60 -56.47
N ASP A 405 24.82 7.34 -55.40
CA ASP A 405 25.38 6.71 -54.17
C ASP A 405 24.59 6.95 -52.87
N ARG A 406 23.29 7.32 -52.93
CA ARG A 406 22.47 7.59 -51.72
C ARG A 406 21.31 6.61 -51.45
N TYR A 407 21.42 5.37 -51.90
CA TYR A 407 20.50 4.31 -51.49
C TYR A 407 21.26 3.13 -50.91
N GLY A 408 20.99 2.83 -49.63
CA GLY A 408 21.43 1.58 -49.00
C GLY A 408 20.92 0.37 -49.78
N ARG A 409 21.68 -0.74 -49.75
CA ARG A 409 21.36 -1.96 -50.51
C ARG A 409 19.97 -2.47 -50.14
N GLY A 410 18.99 -2.23 -51.01
CA GLY A 410 17.67 -2.84 -50.90
C GLY A 410 17.74 -4.35 -51.17
N PHE A 411 17.06 -5.13 -50.34
CA PHE A 411 16.83 -6.55 -50.62
C PHE A 411 15.60 -6.71 -51.52
N LYS A 412 15.73 -7.55 -52.55
CA LYS A 412 14.66 -7.89 -53.48
C LYS A 412 13.85 -9.03 -52.87
N LEU A 413 12.61 -8.76 -52.44
CA LEU A 413 11.67 -9.82 -52.06
C LEU A 413 11.17 -10.51 -53.32
N THR A 414 11.48 -11.80 -53.47
CA THR A 414 10.94 -12.64 -54.55
C THR A 414 9.46 -12.91 -54.28
N THR A 415 8.60 -12.31 -55.09
CA THR A 415 7.20 -12.69 -55.22
C THR A 415 7.13 -13.89 -56.17
N GLU A 416 7.06 -15.11 -55.65
CA GLU A 416 6.53 -16.22 -56.45
C GLU A 416 5.01 -16.27 -56.30
N ARG A 417 4.33 -15.80 -57.35
CA ARG A 417 2.99 -16.28 -57.71
C ARG A 417 3.12 -17.07 -59.00
N SER A 418 2.95 -18.37 -58.91
CA SER A 418 2.48 -19.21 -60.01
C SER A 418 1.16 -19.86 -59.56
N SER A 419 0.07 -19.34 -60.11
CA SER A 419 -1.24 -20.01 -60.14
C SER A 419 -1.27 -21.01 -61.31
N PRO A 420 -2.39 -21.69 -61.60
CA PRO A 420 -3.16 -22.64 -60.81
C PRO A 420 -3.24 -24.01 -61.54
N ASN A 421 -3.60 -25.10 -60.86
CA ASN A 421 -4.40 -26.13 -61.54
C ASN A 421 -5.24 -26.99 -60.60
N VAL A 422 -6.42 -27.29 -61.12
CA VAL A 422 -7.60 -27.91 -60.53
C VAL A 422 -7.35 -29.40 -60.27
N TRP A 423 -7.85 -29.97 -59.17
CA TRP A 423 -8.75 -31.13 -59.17
C TRP A 423 -9.37 -31.43 -57.80
N SER A 424 -10.68 -31.65 -57.90
CA SER A 424 -11.68 -32.13 -56.95
C SER A 424 -11.22 -33.25 -56.01
N THR A 425 -11.55 -33.17 -54.72
CA THR A 425 -12.38 -34.19 -54.04
C THR A 425 -12.86 -33.71 -52.66
N ALA A 426 -14.10 -34.07 -52.34
CA ALA A 426 -14.91 -33.71 -51.19
C ALA A 426 -14.41 -34.31 -49.85
N PRO A 427 -14.95 -33.88 -48.68
CA PRO A 427 -14.49 -34.33 -47.36
C PRO A 427 -15.28 -35.56 -46.88
N PRO A 428 -14.77 -36.29 -45.88
CA PRO A 428 -15.64 -36.99 -44.95
C PRO A 428 -15.70 -36.24 -43.61
N LEU A 429 -16.95 -35.97 -43.24
CA LEU A 429 -17.45 -35.95 -41.87
C LEU A 429 -17.23 -37.32 -41.18
N TYR A 430 -17.56 -37.35 -39.89
CA TYR A 430 -17.58 -38.45 -38.91
C TYR A 430 -16.26 -38.57 -38.11
N GLU A 431 -16.25 -38.57 -36.79
CA GLU A 431 -17.31 -38.76 -35.78
C GLU A 431 -16.85 -38.15 -34.45
#